data_AF-A0A2M4CZC2-F1
#
_entry.id   AF-A0A2M4CZC2-F1
#
_cell.length_a   1.000
_cell.length_b   1.000
_cell.length_c   1.000
_cell.angle_alpha   90.00
_cell.angle_beta   90.00
_cell.angle_gamma   90.00
#
_symmetry.space_group_name_H-M   'P 1'
#
loop_
_entity.id
_entity.type
_entity.pdbx_description
1 polymer ?
#
loop_
_entity_poly.entity_id
_entity_poly.type
_entity_poly.pdbx_seq_one_letter_code
_entity_poly.pdbx_strand_id
1 'polypeptide(L)'
;AEKLKPYWGKSSLKKNAGKISRIIRHPALLVLRFMATTGHKMKVLSLYKQLIRASQKFDSYNFRSYALRRIRHAFRENKALTDGAQIESELAYGQSNLDIIKRQTVIGNLFRAPDKLVIEK
;
A
#
# COMPACT_ATOMS: atom_id res chain seq x y z
N ALA A 1 -7.91 -39.72 -12.66
CA ALA A 1 -7.10 -39.11 -11.58
C ALA A 1 -6.40 -37.86 -12.13
N GLU A 2 -7.06 -36.72 -11.97
CA GLU A 2 -6.69 -35.45 -12.58
C GLU A 2 -5.63 -34.73 -11.72
N LYS A 3 -4.43 -34.55 -12.27
CA LYS A 3 -3.29 -33.93 -11.59
C LYS A 3 -3.48 -32.41 -11.54
N LEU A 4 -3.83 -31.87 -10.37
CA LEU A 4 -3.86 -30.43 -10.08
C LEU A 4 -2.47 -29.81 -10.33
N LYS A 5 -2.35 -28.97 -11.37
CA LYS A 5 -1.15 -28.13 -11.58
C LYS A 5 -1.20 -26.91 -10.64
N PRO A 6 -0.11 -26.57 -9.94
CA PRO A 6 -0.10 -25.40 -9.05
C PRO A 6 0.02 -24.08 -9.85
N TYR A 7 -0.88 -23.13 -9.58
CA TYR A 7 -0.97 -21.81 -10.24
C TYR A 7 0.14 -20.81 -9.90
N TRP A 8 1.25 -21.25 -9.32
CA TRP A 8 2.36 -20.36 -8.96
C TRP A 8 3.58 -20.68 -9.82
N GLY A 9 3.80 -19.85 -10.83
CA GLY A 9 4.95 -19.91 -11.74
C GLY A 9 6.29 -19.83 -10.99
N LYS A 10 6.96 -20.97 -10.85
CA LYS A 10 8.33 -21.07 -10.31
C LYS A 10 9.34 -20.69 -11.40
N SER A 11 9.54 -19.39 -11.68
CA SER A 11 10.57 -18.98 -12.66
C SER A 11 11.20 -17.60 -12.47
N SER A 12 11.22 -17.04 -11.25
CA SER A 12 11.87 -15.73 -11.01
C SER A 12 12.66 -15.60 -9.70
N LEU A 13 12.80 -16.67 -8.91
CA LEU A 13 13.31 -16.57 -7.53
C LEU A 13 14.82 -16.82 -7.33
N LYS A 14 15.62 -17.07 -8.39
CA LYS A 14 17.06 -17.38 -8.21
C LYS A 14 18.07 -16.34 -8.71
N LYS A 15 17.66 -15.21 -9.28
CA LYS A 15 18.61 -14.24 -9.89
C LYS A 15 18.87 -12.94 -9.10
N ASN A 16 18.19 -12.70 -7.98
CA ASN A 16 18.32 -11.44 -7.22
C ASN A 16 18.78 -11.61 -5.75
N ALA A 17 19.30 -12.78 -5.36
CA ALA A 17 19.78 -13.02 -4.00
C ALA A 17 20.99 -12.13 -3.62
N GLY A 18 21.76 -11.64 -4.59
CA GLY A 18 22.93 -10.76 -4.37
C GLY A 18 22.62 -9.27 -4.14
N LYS A 19 21.36 -8.83 -4.25
CA LYS A 19 20.95 -7.42 -3.97
C LYS A 19 20.30 -7.22 -2.60
N ILE A 20 20.01 -8.31 -1.88
CA ILE A 20 19.22 -8.28 -0.64
C ILE A 20 20.07 -7.84 0.57
N SER A 21 21.41 -7.82 0.48
CA SER A 21 22.28 -7.47 1.62
C SER A 21 22.62 -5.98 1.78
N ARG A 22 22.10 -5.06 0.94
CA ARG A 22 22.48 -3.63 0.99
C ARG A 22 21.38 -2.64 1.35
N ILE A 23 20.20 -3.11 1.78
CA ILE A 23 19.03 -2.28 2.10
C ILE A 23 18.62 -2.44 3.57
N ILE A 24 19.61 -2.36 4.46
CA ILE A 24 19.38 -1.96 5.85
C ILE A 24 20.09 -0.62 6.06
N ARG A 25 19.62 0.40 5.33
CA ARG A 25 19.79 1.80 5.75
C ARG A 25 18.43 2.47 5.76
N HIS A 26 18.11 2.94 6.94
CA HIS A 26 16.88 3.53 7.44
C HIS A 26 16.32 4.65 6.52
N PRO A 27 15.06 4.61 6.06
CA PRO A 27 14.52 5.59 5.11
C PRO A 27 13.83 6.82 5.75
N ALA A 28 13.88 7.01 7.08
CA ALA A 28 13.14 8.13 7.69
C ALA A 28 13.71 9.54 7.41
N LEU A 29 14.94 9.67 6.89
CA LEU A 29 15.60 10.98 6.73
C LEU A 29 15.90 11.40 5.28
N LEU A 30 15.48 10.63 4.26
CA LEU A 30 15.92 10.83 2.87
C LEU A 30 14.77 10.95 1.86
N VAL A 31 13.62 11.50 2.28
CA VAL A 31 12.43 11.62 1.41
C VAL A 31 12.15 13.05 0.93
N LEU A 32 12.99 14.05 1.27
CA LEU A 32 12.79 15.44 0.81
C LEU A 32 13.67 15.86 -0.39
N ARG A 33 13.97 14.97 -1.33
CA ARG A 33 14.57 15.41 -2.59
C ARG A 33 14.01 14.64 -3.78
N PHE A 34 13.55 15.44 -4.74
CA PHE A 34 13.11 15.14 -6.10
C PHE A 34 11.63 14.80 -6.39
N MET A 35 11.02 15.80 -7.05
CA MET A 35 10.00 15.83 -8.13
C MET A 35 8.54 15.41 -7.90
N ALA A 36 7.72 16.45 -7.72
CA ALA A 36 6.45 16.70 -8.41
C ALA A 36 6.32 18.24 -8.48
N THR A 37 5.64 18.82 -9.47
CA THR A 37 5.35 20.27 -9.44
C THR A 37 4.67 20.59 -8.10
N THR A 38 4.93 21.78 -7.55
CA THR A 38 4.53 22.17 -6.19
C THR A 38 3.03 21.91 -5.91
N GLY A 39 2.18 22.02 -6.93
CA GLY A 39 0.74 21.72 -6.87
C GLY A 39 0.42 20.24 -6.62
N HIS A 40 0.97 19.31 -7.40
CA HIS A 40 0.66 17.87 -7.22
C HIS A 40 1.25 17.32 -5.93
N LYS A 41 2.39 17.84 -5.47
CA LYS A 41 3.05 17.38 -4.24
C LYS A 41 2.12 17.46 -3.02
N MET A 42 1.38 18.56 -2.87
CA MET A 42 0.45 18.72 -1.73
C MET A 42 -0.73 17.75 -1.82
N LYS A 43 -1.30 17.57 -3.02
CA LYS A 43 -2.40 16.60 -3.25
C LYS A 43 -1.96 15.17 -2.91
N VAL A 44 -0.81 14.74 -3.42
CA VAL A 44 -0.24 13.40 -3.18
C VAL A 44 -0.03 13.16 -1.68
N LEU A 45 0.59 14.10 -0.97
CA LEU A 45 0.84 13.96 0.47
C LEU A 45 -0.46 13.97 1.29
N SER A 46 -1.45 14.78 0.89
CA SER A 46 -2.76 14.79 1.53
C SER A 46 -3.45 13.42 1.37
N LEU A 47 -3.51 12.91 0.14
CA LEU A 47 -4.13 11.63 -0.17
C LEU A 47 -3.43 10.46 0.56
N TYR A 48 -2.10 10.46 0.59
CA TYR A 48 -1.31 9.48 1.34
C TYR A 48 -1.70 9.43 2.83
N LYS A 49 -1.78 10.61 3.48
CA LYS A 49 -2.17 10.71 4.90
C LYS A 49 -3.61 10.24 5.11
N GLN A 50 -4.53 10.59 4.20
CA GLN A 50 -5.92 10.16 4.27
C GLN A 50 -6.05 8.64 4.16
N LEU A 51 -5.35 8.02 3.20
CA LEU A 51 -5.33 6.57 3.02
C LEU A 51 -4.78 5.85 4.25
N ILE A 52 -3.68 6.32 4.83
CA ILE A 52 -3.12 5.73 6.06
C ILE A 52 -4.13 5.83 7.21
N ARG A 53 -4.69 7.02 7.46
CA ARG A 53 -5.67 7.22 8.53
C ARG A 53 -6.91 6.35 8.34
N ALA A 54 -7.40 6.22 7.11
CA ALA A 54 -8.54 5.36 6.82
C ALA A 54 -8.19 3.88 7.04
N SER A 55 -7.01 3.43 6.60
CA SER A 55 -6.57 2.04 6.79
C SER A 55 -6.40 1.64 8.26
N GLN A 56 -6.06 2.59 9.13
CA GLN A 56 -5.93 2.34 10.58
C GLN A 56 -7.28 2.04 11.25
N LYS A 57 -8.39 2.47 10.64
CA LYS A 57 -9.74 2.24 11.18
C LYS A 57 -10.26 0.83 10.92
N PHE A 58 -9.61 0.03 10.07
CA PHE A 58 -9.94 -1.39 9.94
C PHE A 58 -9.82 -2.07 11.29
N ASP A 59 -10.86 -2.79 11.68
CA ASP A 59 -10.89 -3.54 12.93
C ASP A 59 -9.92 -4.73 12.90
N SER A 60 -10.02 -5.55 11.84
CA SER A 60 -9.14 -6.70 11.60
C SER A 60 -7.68 -6.27 11.44
N TYR A 61 -6.78 -6.87 12.23
CA TYR A 61 -5.35 -6.65 12.13
C TYR A 61 -4.79 -6.96 10.74
N ASN A 62 -5.28 -8.03 10.09
CA ASN A 62 -4.79 -8.44 8.78
C ASN A 62 -5.08 -7.37 7.73
N PHE A 63 -6.30 -6.83 7.71
CA PHE A 63 -6.68 -5.77 6.77
C PHE A 63 -5.95 -4.46 7.06
N ARG A 64 -5.84 -4.07 8.34
CA ARG A 64 -5.09 -2.88 8.76
C ARG A 64 -3.62 -2.95 8.31
N SER A 65 -2.96 -4.07 8.59
CA SER A 65 -1.56 -4.30 8.25
C SER A 65 -1.32 -4.40 6.75
N TYR A 66 -2.19 -5.13 6.03
CA TYR A 66 -2.12 -5.26 4.58
C TYR A 66 -2.32 -3.92 3.88
N ALA A 67 -3.37 -3.18 4.23
CA ALA A 67 -3.69 -1.90 3.62
C ALA A 67 -2.54 -0.90 3.83
N LEU A 68 -2.04 -0.78 5.07
CA LEU A 68 -0.90 0.09 5.38
C LEU A 68 0.37 -0.29 4.59
N ARG A 69 0.64 -1.59 4.40
CA ARG A 69 1.77 -2.06 3.59
C ARG A 69 1.56 -1.73 2.12
N ARG A 70 0.37 -2.00 1.57
CA ARG A 70 0.06 -1.78 0.15
C ARG A 70 0.08 -0.30 -0.22
N ILE A 71 -0.48 0.56 0.63
CA ILE A 71 -0.43 2.03 0.46
C ILE A 71 1.03 2.49 0.42
N ARG A 72 1.85 2.10 1.40
CA ARG A 72 3.28 2.45 1.42
C ARG A 72 4.03 1.93 0.20
N HIS A 73 3.70 0.74 -0.28
CA HIS A 73 4.32 0.16 -1.46
C HIS A 73 3.97 0.97 -2.72
N ALA A 74 2.69 1.21 -2.98
CA ALA A 74 2.22 1.92 -4.17
C ALA A 74 2.83 3.33 -4.28
N PHE A 75 2.87 4.09 -3.18
CA PHE A 75 3.47 5.43 -3.18
C PHE A 75 5.00 5.41 -3.38
N ARG A 76 5.68 4.31 -3.04
CA ARG A 76 7.11 4.14 -3.30
C ARG A 76 7.38 3.74 -4.74
N GLU A 77 6.54 2.87 -5.31
CA GLU A 77 6.59 2.48 -6.73
C GLU A 77 6.43 3.71 -7.63
N ASN A 78 5.46 4.57 -7.31
CA ASN A 78 5.13 5.76 -8.12
C ASN A 78 5.97 7.00 -7.77
N LYS A 79 7.02 6.88 -6.94
CA LYS A 79 7.81 8.04 -6.47
C LYS A 79 8.54 8.76 -7.62
N ALA A 80 8.95 8.03 -8.65
CA ALA A 80 9.72 8.57 -9.78
C ALA A 80 8.82 9.06 -10.93
N LEU A 81 7.51 9.05 -10.76
CA LEU A 81 6.55 9.48 -11.77
C LEU A 81 6.64 11.00 -11.97
N THR A 82 6.91 11.44 -13.20
CA THR A 82 7.07 12.87 -13.55
C THR A 82 6.01 13.37 -14.52
N ASP A 83 5.31 12.49 -15.22
CA ASP A 83 4.23 12.85 -16.14
C ASP A 83 2.98 13.32 -15.38
N GLY A 84 2.53 14.55 -15.66
CA GLY A 84 1.40 15.16 -14.97
C GLY A 84 0.08 14.44 -15.20
N ALA A 85 -0.14 13.91 -16.41
CA ALA A 85 -1.37 13.18 -16.73
C ALA A 85 -1.46 11.86 -15.97
N GLN A 86 -0.35 11.10 -15.94
CA GLN A 86 -0.25 9.89 -15.12
C GLN A 86 -0.40 10.18 -13.62
N ILE A 87 0.19 11.28 -13.12
CA ILE A 87 0.04 11.68 -11.71
C ILE A 87 -1.43 11.92 -11.35
N GLU A 88 -2.17 12.65 -12.17
CA GLU A 88 -3.60 12.91 -11.92
C GLU A 88 -4.44 11.61 -12.04
N SER A 89 -4.10 10.71 -12.95
CA SER A 89 -4.74 9.38 -13.05
C SER A 89 -4.53 8.54 -11.79
N GLU A 90 -3.30 8.47 -11.28
CA GLU A 90 -2.97 7.76 -10.04
C GLU A 90 -3.62 8.41 -8.80
N LEU A 91 -3.72 9.74 -8.78
CA LEU A 91 -4.46 10.46 -7.73
C LEU A 91 -5.95 10.11 -7.76
N ALA A 92 -6.58 10.07 -8.93
CA ALA A 92 -7.98 9.67 -9.07
C ALA A 92 -8.20 8.23 -8.61
N TYR A 93 -7.32 7.31 -9.03
CA TYR A 93 -7.35 5.92 -8.59
C TYR A 93 -7.17 5.78 -7.08
N GLY A 94 -6.24 6.53 -6.49
CA GLY A 94 -6.05 6.57 -5.04
C GLY A 94 -7.27 7.13 -4.29
N GLN A 95 -7.96 8.12 -4.86
CA GLN A 95 -9.19 8.67 -4.30
C GLN A 95 -10.33 7.62 -4.30
N SER A 96 -10.52 6.89 -5.40
CA SER A 96 -11.50 5.79 -5.44
C SER A 96 -11.19 4.70 -4.41
N ASN A 97 -9.90 4.37 -4.23
CA ASN A 97 -9.45 3.42 -3.21
C ASN A 97 -9.71 3.91 -1.78
N LEU A 98 -9.56 5.22 -1.52
CA LEU A 98 -9.89 5.80 -0.23
C LEU A 98 -11.37 5.57 0.12
N ASP A 99 -12.27 5.73 -0.84
CA ASP A 99 -13.71 5.53 -0.62
C ASP A 99 -14.08 4.05 -0.49
N ILE A 100 -13.35 3.15 -1.16
CA ILE A 100 -13.44 1.71 -0.89
C ILE A 100 -13.02 1.40 0.55
N ILE A 101 -11.85 1.88 1.00
CA ILE A 101 -11.35 1.64 2.35
C ILE A 101 -12.34 2.13 3.41
N LYS A 102 -12.92 3.33 3.22
CA LYS A 102 -13.94 3.87 4.13
C LYS A 102 -15.16 2.96 4.21
N ARG A 103 -15.71 2.51 3.07
CA ARG A 103 -16.86 1.60 3.05
C ARG A 103 -16.55 0.26 3.70
N GLN A 104 -15.40 -0.33 3.36
CA GLN A 104 -14.97 -1.62 3.93
C GLN A 104 -14.72 -1.53 5.44
N THR A 105 -14.28 -0.37 5.92
CA THR A 105 -14.17 -0.12 7.36
C THR A 105 -15.53 -0.17 8.05
N VAL A 106 -16.54 0.49 7.47
CA VAL A 106 -17.91 0.49 8.03
C VAL A 106 -18.50 -0.92 8.03
N ILE A 107 -18.36 -1.66 6.92
CA ILE A 107 -18.83 -3.04 6.81
C ILE A 107 -18.13 -3.94 7.83
N GLY A 108 -16.79 -3.82 7.95
CA GLY A 108 -16.02 -4.60 8.91
C GLY A 108 -16.42 -4.33 10.36
N ASN A 109 -16.86 -3.10 10.68
CA ASN A 109 -17.36 -2.77 12.01
C ASN A 109 -18.77 -3.31 12.27
N LEU A 110 -19.62 -3.35 11.25
CA LEU A 110 -20.97 -3.93 11.35
C LEU A 110 -20.93 -5.45 11.56
N PHE A 111 -19.99 -6.13 10.89
CA PHE A 111 -19.77 -7.57 10.96
C PHE A 111 -18.46 -7.91 11.69
N ARG A 112 -18.21 -7.25 12.83
CA ARG A 112 -17.02 -7.52 13.65
C ARG A 112 -17.03 -8.97 14.13
N ALA A 113 -15.91 -9.66 13.95
CA ALA A 113 -15.70 -10.97 14.56
C ALA A 113 -15.60 -10.82 16.09
N PRO A 114 -16.18 -11.74 16.88
CA PRO A 114 -16.25 -11.60 18.33
C PRO A 114 -14.86 -11.58 18.99
N ASP A 115 -13.90 -12.30 18.42
CA ASP A 115 -12.57 -12.46 19.00
C ASP A 115 -11.47 -11.85 18.12
N LYS A 116 -10.54 -11.15 18.76
CA LYS A 116 -9.29 -10.72 18.14
C LYS A 116 -8.39 -11.93 17.90
N LEU A 117 -7.55 -11.84 16.88
CA LEU A 117 -6.57 -12.90 16.61
C LEU A 117 -5.56 -12.98 17.77
N VAL A 118 -5.07 -14.19 18.06
CA VAL A 118 -4.06 -14.46 19.13
C VAL A 118 -2.79 -13.61 18.97
N ILE A 119 -2.49 -13.19 17.74
CA ILE A 119 -1.33 -12.33 17.40
C ILE A 119 -1.53 -10.85 17.75
N GLU A 120 -2.76 -10.42 18.07
CA GLU A 120 -3.07 -9.05 18.47
C GLU A 120 -2.78 -8.89 19.97
N LYS A 121 -1.83 -8.02 20.31
CA LYS A 121 -1.52 -7.64 21.70
C LYS A 121 -2.44 -6.53 22.20
#